data_AF-W2N2K9-F1
#
_entry.id   AF-W2N2K9-F1
#
_cell.length_a   1.000
_cell.length_b   1.000
_cell.length_c   1.000
_cell.angle_alpha   90.00
_cell.angle_beta   90.00
_cell.angle_gamma   90.00
#
_symmetry.space_group_name_H-M   'P 1'
#
loop_
_entity.id
_entity.type
_entity.pdbx_description
1 polymer ?
#
loop_
_entity_poly.entity_id
_entity_poly.type
_entity_poly.pdbx_seq_one_letter_code
_entity_poly.pdbx_strand_id
1 'polypeptide(L)'
;MKDAANRLIIERACQVWCSENAALFPTEFRQVSLVYALIRKRQRDMYEAEKVATRRELTQLKQTLQRKCVEAKVHYDQDIRGSSFEPTLMRRLSAMEIADSRYDTERRVVLLEIQDAVDRLRDSERPCFIPEAAILNILSFCARHWFEADSQRPRPTKRKKKTRTNSRLILSNVVPNALRPPPDQLPGDLEAEWCSFQHTIKKHCDQLEAAYNNEHFDVANGVSRDANGNSLATLDVFVEQGENLPYRDPRIGDLIDPYVRVFLRSTSVLESSEVFKSEMRIADRNPAWEFCCQIPAVPSIRKELDIQIVDAKREDIAGEVTISLRSLLDQKDHKDWYMMPPTLRQQILEKKPREQPARIRVSVKLTHTKSIVLTRELQHLLKTREVLVKKRRDIIQNALQTRLHQLP
;
A
#
# COMPACT_ATOMS: atom_id res chain seq x y z
N MET A 1 73.92 30.66 -27.09
CA MET A 1 72.82 30.73 -26.10
C MET A 1 73.30 31.29 -24.75
N LYS A 2 73.70 32.57 -24.69
CA LYS A 2 74.17 33.23 -23.44
C LYS A 2 73.37 34.49 -23.07
N ASP A 3 72.25 34.73 -23.75
CA ASP A 3 71.46 35.94 -23.55
C ASP A 3 70.29 35.64 -22.58
N ALA A 4 70.25 36.34 -21.45
CA ALA A 4 69.25 36.14 -20.40
C ALA A 4 67.83 36.44 -20.92
N ALA A 5 67.70 37.37 -21.87
CA ALA A 5 66.44 37.69 -22.54
C ALA A 5 65.89 36.50 -23.33
N ASN A 6 66.76 35.77 -24.05
CA ASN A 6 66.35 34.61 -24.83
C ASN A 6 65.92 33.43 -23.93
N ARG A 7 66.56 33.23 -22.78
CA ARG A 7 66.10 32.20 -21.80
C ARG A 7 64.72 32.52 -21.26
N LEU A 8 64.45 33.79 -20.95
CA LEU A 8 63.18 34.23 -20.40
C LEU A 8 62.04 34.12 -21.43
N ILE A 9 62.33 34.36 -22.72
CA ILE A 9 61.39 34.13 -23.82
C ILE A 9 61.07 32.63 -23.96
N ILE A 10 62.09 31.77 -23.91
CA ILE A 10 61.92 30.31 -24.02
C ILE A 10 61.13 29.77 -22.82
N GLU A 11 61.44 30.20 -21.60
CA GLU A 11 60.70 29.81 -20.40
C GLU A 11 59.22 30.23 -20.47
N ARG A 12 58.93 31.45 -20.93
CA ARG A 12 57.55 31.93 -21.14
C ARG A 12 56.81 31.17 -22.26
N ALA A 13 57.52 30.77 -23.33
CA ALA A 13 56.95 29.97 -24.41
C ALA A 13 56.68 28.50 -24.00
N CYS A 14 57.40 27.98 -23.00
CA CYS A 14 57.18 26.63 -22.44
C CYS A 14 56.06 26.56 -21.39
N GLN A 15 55.54 27.70 -20.94
CA GLN A 15 54.40 27.75 -20.02
C GLN A 15 53.07 27.46 -20.75
N VAL A 16 52.01 27.19 -19.98
CA VAL A 16 50.65 27.07 -20.55
C VAL A 16 50.31 28.37 -21.27
N TRP A 17 49.70 28.27 -22.46
CA TRP A 17 49.32 29.43 -23.22
C TRP A 17 48.41 30.36 -22.39
N CYS A 18 48.65 31.67 -22.46
CA CYS A 18 47.86 32.70 -21.81
C CYS A 18 47.90 33.99 -22.65
N SER A 19 47.06 34.96 -22.31
CA SER A 19 47.05 36.27 -22.99
C SER A 19 48.40 36.99 -22.91
N GLU A 20 49.15 36.79 -21.82
CA GLU A 20 50.42 37.46 -21.54
C GLU A 20 51.60 36.90 -22.37
N ASN A 21 51.58 35.61 -22.71
CA ASN A 21 52.60 34.97 -23.55
C ASN A 21 52.16 34.78 -25.01
N ALA A 22 50.93 35.18 -25.37
CA ALA A 22 50.35 34.99 -26.70
C ALA A 22 51.20 35.61 -27.84
N ALA A 23 51.89 36.72 -27.59
CA ALA A 23 52.74 37.40 -28.56
C ALA A 23 53.98 36.58 -28.99
N LEU A 24 54.35 35.56 -28.20
CA LEU A 24 55.49 34.68 -28.48
C LEU A 24 55.19 33.61 -29.54
N PHE A 25 53.91 33.45 -29.93
CA PHE A 25 53.46 32.42 -30.84
C PHE A 25 53.20 32.95 -32.26
N PRO A 26 53.31 32.11 -33.31
CA PRO A 26 53.04 32.49 -34.70
C PRO A 26 51.68 33.15 -34.89
N THR A 27 51.55 33.94 -35.95
CA THR A 27 50.33 34.69 -36.27
C THR A 27 49.13 33.76 -36.47
N GLU A 28 49.34 32.61 -37.09
CA GLU A 28 48.33 31.57 -37.33
C GLU A 28 47.81 31.01 -36.00
N PHE A 29 48.69 30.77 -35.03
CA PHE A 29 48.32 30.31 -33.69
C PHE A 29 47.48 31.36 -32.95
N ARG A 30 47.87 32.64 -33.06
CA ARG A 30 47.11 33.76 -32.48
C ARG A 30 45.72 33.90 -33.13
N GLN A 31 45.61 33.70 -34.44
CA GLN A 31 44.33 33.69 -35.15
C GLN A 31 43.42 32.55 -34.67
N VAL A 32 43.94 31.33 -34.54
CA VAL A 32 43.18 30.18 -34.00
C VAL A 32 42.72 30.45 -32.57
N SER A 33 43.58 31.04 -31.73
CA SER A 33 43.24 31.41 -30.35
C SER A 33 42.10 32.43 -30.28
N LEU A 34 42.13 33.45 -31.16
CA LEU A 34 41.07 34.44 -31.33
C LEU A 34 39.74 33.80 -31.79
N VAL A 35 39.80 32.86 -32.73
CA VAL A 35 38.63 32.11 -33.20
C VAL A 35 38.01 31.30 -32.07
N TYR A 36 38.81 30.56 -31.29
CA TYR A 36 38.30 29.82 -30.13
C TYR A 36 37.70 30.74 -29.05
N ALA A 37 38.32 31.89 -28.78
CA ALA A 37 37.77 32.87 -27.85
C ALA A 37 36.42 33.44 -28.34
N LEU A 38 36.30 33.71 -29.63
CA LEU A 38 35.06 34.18 -30.25
C LEU A 38 33.96 33.10 -30.23
N ILE A 39 34.29 31.85 -30.53
CA ILE A 39 33.37 30.71 -30.42
C ILE A 39 32.88 30.57 -28.98
N ARG A 40 33.78 30.57 -27.99
CA ARG A 40 33.43 30.51 -26.57
C ARG A 40 32.50 31.66 -26.17
N LYS A 41 32.81 32.89 -26.58
CA LYS A 41 31.97 34.06 -26.28
C LYS A 41 30.56 33.87 -26.85
N ARG A 42 30.44 33.50 -28.13
CA ARG A 42 29.13 33.26 -28.76
C ARG A 42 28.36 32.12 -28.10
N GLN A 43 29.01 31.00 -27.79
CA GLN A 43 28.38 29.88 -27.08
C GLN A 43 27.89 30.30 -25.68
N ARG A 44 28.66 31.11 -24.97
CA ARG A 44 28.27 31.65 -23.65
C ARG A 44 27.09 32.60 -23.76
N ASP A 45 27.12 33.53 -24.70
CA ASP A 45 26.03 34.49 -24.91
C ASP A 45 24.72 33.77 -25.28
N MET A 46 24.79 32.75 -26.13
CA MET A 46 23.65 31.88 -26.45
C MET A 46 23.15 31.11 -25.23
N TYR A 47 24.05 30.49 -24.46
CA TYR A 47 23.71 29.75 -23.24
C TYR A 47 23.00 30.64 -22.21
N GLU A 48 23.51 31.85 -21.94
CA GLU A 48 22.87 32.77 -20.99
C GLU A 48 21.51 33.26 -21.50
N ALA A 49 21.37 33.52 -22.80
CA ALA A 49 20.08 33.90 -23.40
C ALA A 49 19.05 32.77 -23.30
N GLU A 50 19.44 31.54 -23.64
CA GLU A 50 18.59 30.34 -23.54
C GLU A 50 18.17 30.10 -22.09
N LYS A 51 19.12 30.13 -21.14
CA LYS A 51 18.86 29.97 -19.71
C LYS A 51 17.85 30.99 -19.18
N VAL A 52 17.96 32.26 -19.57
CA VAL A 52 17.01 33.31 -19.17
C VAL A 52 15.64 33.08 -19.80
N ALA A 53 15.58 32.70 -21.08
CA ALA A 53 14.33 32.39 -21.77
C ALA A 53 13.62 31.18 -21.12
N THR A 54 14.32 30.06 -20.93
CA THR A 54 13.81 28.86 -20.27
C THR A 54 13.28 29.16 -18.86
N ARG A 55 14.02 29.95 -18.06
CA ARG A 55 13.54 30.33 -16.71
C ARG A 55 12.22 31.10 -16.74
N ARG A 56 12.04 32.02 -17.69
CA ARG A 56 10.79 32.78 -17.85
C ARG A 56 9.63 31.86 -18.23
N GLU A 57 9.84 30.99 -19.21
CA GLU A 57 8.84 29.99 -19.64
C GLU A 57 8.45 29.06 -18.48
N LEU A 58 9.43 28.55 -17.73
CA LEU A 58 9.19 27.65 -16.61
C LEU A 58 8.48 28.34 -15.43
N THR A 59 8.70 29.64 -15.23
CA THR A 59 7.97 30.43 -14.22
C THR A 59 6.47 30.49 -14.56
N GLN A 60 6.14 30.75 -15.84
CA GLN A 60 4.76 30.75 -16.32
C GLN A 60 4.14 29.35 -16.26
N LEU A 61 4.91 28.33 -16.64
CA LEU A 61 4.47 26.93 -16.60
C LEU A 61 4.17 26.49 -15.16
N LYS A 62 5.01 26.83 -14.18
CA LYS A 62 4.78 26.55 -12.76
C LYS A 62 3.43 27.07 -12.27
N GLN A 63 3.07 28.31 -12.63
CA GLN A 63 1.76 28.89 -12.27
C GLN A 63 0.60 28.12 -12.92
N THR A 64 0.76 27.68 -14.16
CA THR A 64 -0.24 26.86 -14.86
C THR A 64 -0.37 25.47 -14.23
N LEU A 65 0.73 24.83 -13.87
CA LEU A 65 0.73 23.52 -13.20
C LEU A 65 0.13 23.59 -11.79
N GLN A 66 0.36 24.68 -11.06
CA GLN A 66 -0.29 24.95 -9.78
C GLN A 66 -1.81 25.12 -9.94
N ARG A 67 -2.27 25.81 -10.99
CA ARG A 67 -3.70 25.92 -11.30
C ARG A 67 -4.32 24.56 -11.62
N LYS A 68 -3.72 23.78 -12.51
CA LYS A 68 -4.17 22.39 -12.81
C LYS A 68 -4.26 21.53 -11.55
N CYS A 69 -3.29 21.67 -10.63
CA CYS A 69 -3.31 20.99 -9.34
C CYS A 69 -4.52 21.33 -8.48
N VAL A 70 -4.92 22.60 -8.46
CA VAL A 70 -6.08 23.08 -7.69
C VAL A 70 -7.38 22.66 -8.36
N GLU A 71 -7.49 22.81 -9.68
CA GLU A 71 -8.65 22.42 -10.48
C GLU A 71 -8.96 20.93 -10.32
N ALA A 72 -7.95 20.05 -10.45
CA ALA A 72 -8.11 18.61 -10.23
C ALA A 72 -8.66 18.30 -8.83
N LYS A 73 -8.20 19.03 -7.80
CA LYS A 73 -8.71 18.86 -6.43
C LYS A 73 -10.17 19.33 -6.31
N VAL A 74 -10.52 20.47 -6.90
CA VAL A 74 -11.89 21.00 -6.87
C VAL A 74 -12.86 20.04 -7.56
N HIS A 75 -12.50 19.51 -8.73
CA HIS A 75 -13.28 18.51 -9.43
C HIS A 75 -13.44 17.24 -8.60
N TYR A 76 -12.35 16.75 -8.00
CA TYR A 76 -12.42 15.59 -7.11
C TYR A 76 -13.37 15.81 -5.91
N ASP A 77 -13.27 16.96 -5.24
CA ASP A 77 -14.12 17.29 -4.09
C ASP A 77 -15.60 17.43 -4.52
N GLN A 78 -15.88 17.85 -5.76
CA GLN A 78 -17.23 17.84 -6.34
C GLN A 78 -17.72 16.41 -6.60
N ASP A 79 -16.91 15.58 -7.25
CA ASP A 79 -17.26 14.20 -7.61
C ASP A 79 -17.51 13.34 -6.36
N ILE A 80 -16.67 13.47 -5.32
CA ILE A 80 -16.87 12.76 -4.05
C ILE A 80 -18.13 13.23 -3.32
N ARG A 81 -18.42 14.54 -3.30
CA ARG A 81 -19.70 15.01 -2.77
C ARG A 81 -20.86 14.44 -3.57
N GLY A 82 -20.75 14.39 -4.90
CA GLY A 82 -21.70 13.73 -5.79
C GLY A 82 -21.96 12.28 -5.41
N SER A 83 -20.90 11.51 -5.17
CA SER A 83 -20.98 10.09 -4.81
C SER A 83 -21.79 9.82 -3.53
N SER A 84 -21.82 10.78 -2.59
CA SER A 84 -22.58 10.62 -1.34
C SER A 84 -24.10 10.54 -1.56
N PHE A 85 -24.60 11.10 -2.67
CA PHE A 85 -26.01 11.08 -3.05
C PHE A 85 -26.43 9.77 -3.74
N GLU A 86 -25.51 8.86 -4.02
CA GLU A 86 -25.86 7.57 -4.61
C GLU A 86 -26.72 6.74 -3.64
N PRO A 87 -27.81 6.11 -4.14
CA PRO A 87 -28.84 5.50 -3.31
C PRO A 87 -28.40 4.16 -2.69
N THR A 88 -27.45 3.46 -3.32
CA THR A 88 -26.95 2.18 -2.84
C THR A 88 -25.46 2.25 -2.55
N LEU A 89 -25.01 1.45 -1.59
CA LEU A 89 -23.59 1.37 -1.22
C LEU A 89 -22.71 1.00 -2.42
N MET A 90 -23.19 0.08 -3.27
CA MET A 90 -22.50 -0.36 -4.48
C MET A 90 -22.33 0.77 -5.50
N ARG A 91 -23.38 1.56 -5.75
CA ARG A 91 -23.30 2.72 -6.66
C ARG A 91 -22.38 3.80 -6.09
N ARG A 92 -22.46 4.06 -4.78
CA ARG A 92 -21.56 4.98 -4.08
C ARG A 92 -20.10 4.59 -4.26
N LEU A 93 -19.76 3.31 -4.01
CA LEU A 93 -18.40 2.81 -4.19
C LEU A 93 -17.93 2.97 -5.64
N SER A 94 -18.76 2.58 -6.62
CA SER A 94 -18.43 2.72 -8.05
C SER A 94 -18.16 4.19 -8.43
N ALA A 95 -19.02 5.11 -8.00
CA ALA A 95 -18.84 6.55 -8.23
C ALA A 95 -17.54 7.07 -7.57
N MET A 96 -17.24 6.64 -6.34
CA MET A 96 -15.98 6.98 -5.66
C MET A 96 -14.75 6.43 -6.40
N GLU A 97 -14.81 5.21 -6.94
CA GLU A 97 -13.71 4.60 -7.70
C GLU A 97 -13.44 5.34 -9.02
N ILE A 98 -14.50 5.76 -9.71
CA ILE A 98 -14.39 6.58 -10.93
C ILE A 98 -13.75 7.94 -10.59
N ALA A 99 -14.24 8.60 -9.54
CA ALA A 99 -13.69 9.88 -9.07
C ALA A 99 -12.21 9.76 -8.67
N ASP A 100 -11.87 8.71 -7.94
CA ASP A 100 -10.50 8.46 -7.51
C ASP A 100 -9.57 8.18 -8.68
N SER A 101 -9.98 7.31 -9.61
CA SER A 101 -9.21 6.98 -10.82
C SER A 101 -8.92 8.21 -11.68
N ARG A 102 -9.95 9.06 -11.86
CA ARG A 102 -9.81 10.32 -12.61
C ARG A 102 -8.82 11.26 -11.92
N TYR A 103 -8.99 11.51 -10.63
CA TYR A 103 -8.12 12.40 -9.87
C TYR A 103 -6.66 11.92 -9.86
N ASP A 104 -6.44 10.62 -9.62
CA ASP A 104 -5.11 10.03 -9.60
C ASP A 104 -4.45 10.11 -10.98
N THR A 105 -5.21 9.93 -12.07
CA THR A 105 -4.74 10.09 -13.45
C THR A 105 -4.35 11.55 -13.74
N GLU A 106 -5.20 12.51 -13.42
CA GLU A 106 -4.91 13.94 -13.63
C GLU A 106 -3.67 14.38 -12.84
N ARG A 107 -3.54 13.95 -11.58
CA ARG A 107 -2.35 14.20 -10.74
C ARG A 107 -1.08 13.61 -11.33
N ARG A 108 -1.16 12.38 -11.85
CA ARG A 108 -0.02 11.68 -12.49
C ARG A 108 0.45 12.43 -13.74
N VAL A 109 -0.47 12.87 -14.58
CA VAL A 109 -0.13 13.69 -15.76
C VAL A 109 0.59 14.97 -15.35
N VAL A 110 0.06 15.71 -14.37
CA VAL A 110 0.69 16.93 -13.86
C VAL A 110 2.08 16.65 -13.26
N LEU A 111 2.25 15.54 -12.55
CA LEU A 111 3.55 15.14 -11.99
C LEU A 111 4.61 14.89 -13.07
N LEU A 112 4.21 14.23 -14.16
CA LEU A 112 5.09 13.99 -15.31
C LEU A 112 5.45 15.30 -16.03
N GLU A 113 4.47 16.21 -16.22
CA GLU A 113 4.72 17.55 -16.78
C GLU A 113 5.70 18.36 -15.91
N ILE A 114 5.57 18.29 -14.58
CA ILE A 114 6.51 18.94 -13.65
C ILE A 114 7.90 18.30 -13.74
N GLN A 115 7.98 16.97 -13.84
CA GLN A 115 9.26 16.27 -13.96
C GLN A 115 10.00 16.70 -15.23
N ASP A 116 9.30 16.76 -16.38
CA ASP A 116 9.84 17.26 -17.64
C ASP A 116 10.31 18.72 -17.51
N ALA A 117 9.52 19.58 -16.85
CA ALA A 117 9.89 20.97 -16.60
C ALA A 117 11.17 21.10 -15.74
N VAL A 118 11.33 20.25 -14.73
CA VAL A 118 12.53 20.19 -13.88
C VAL A 118 13.74 19.70 -14.67
N ASP A 119 13.57 18.69 -15.52
CA ASP A 119 14.65 18.19 -16.35
C ASP A 119 15.08 19.24 -17.39
N ARG A 120 14.13 19.95 -18.02
CA ARG A 120 14.42 21.13 -18.88
C ARG A 120 15.18 22.24 -18.15
N LEU A 121 14.81 22.55 -16.90
CA LEU A 121 15.56 23.51 -16.09
C LEU A 121 17.00 23.06 -15.92
N ARG A 122 17.20 21.82 -15.48
CA ARG A 122 18.53 21.24 -15.24
C ARG A 122 19.37 21.21 -16.51
N ASP A 123 18.77 20.88 -17.64
CA ASP A 123 19.46 20.85 -18.93
C ASP A 123 19.84 22.26 -19.38
N SER A 124 18.97 23.27 -19.18
CA SER A 124 19.30 24.68 -19.46
C SER A 124 20.40 25.25 -18.56
N GLU A 125 20.57 24.70 -17.36
CA GLU A 125 21.62 25.12 -16.43
C GLU A 125 22.97 24.44 -16.73
N ARG A 126 23.00 23.37 -17.53
CA ARG A 126 24.25 22.70 -17.91
C ARG A 126 25.04 23.54 -18.92
N PRO A 127 26.30 23.91 -18.61
CA PRO A 127 27.14 24.67 -19.54
C PRO A 127 27.35 23.91 -20.86
N CYS A 128 26.90 24.48 -21.97
CA CYS A 128 27.09 23.97 -23.34
C CYS A 128 28.17 24.75 -24.11
N PHE A 129 29.20 25.25 -23.41
CA PHE A 129 30.32 25.98 -24.01
C PHE A 129 31.66 25.40 -23.60
N ILE A 130 32.68 25.57 -24.44
CA ILE A 130 34.03 25.05 -24.18
C ILE A 130 34.65 25.84 -23.00
N PRO A 131 35.02 25.18 -21.88
CA PRO A 131 35.66 25.85 -20.75
C PRO A 131 37.01 26.45 -21.14
N GLU A 132 37.41 27.52 -20.46
CA GLU A 132 38.72 28.16 -20.69
C GLU A 132 39.87 27.17 -20.58
N ALA A 133 39.87 26.38 -19.50
CA ALA A 133 40.86 25.33 -19.29
C ALA A 133 40.92 24.31 -20.44
N ALA A 134 39.78 24.00 -21.06
CA ALA A 134 39.74 23.09 -22.22
C ALA A 134 40.35 23.76 -23.47
N ILE A 135 40.09 25.04 -23.70
CA ILE A 135 40.73 25.81 -24.78
C ILE A 135 42.24 25.89 -24.56
N LEU A 136 42.67 26.26 -23.35
CA LEU A 136 44.08 26.33 -22.96
C LEU A 136 44.78 24.98 -23.16
N ASN A 137 44.13 23.88 -22.77
CA ASN A 137 44.64 22.54 -23.00
C ASN A 137 44.75 22.21 -24.50
N ILE A 138 43.70 22.43 -25.30
CA ILE A 138 43.70 22.18 -26.76
C ILE A 138 44.86 22.95 -27.41
N LEU A 139 45.00 24.24 -27.11
CA LEU A 139 46.03 25.11 -27.66
C LEU A 139 47.45 24.69 -27.21
N SER A 140 47.61 24.21 -25.97
CA SER A 140 48.90 23.70 -25.47
C SER A 140 49.38 22.43 -26.19
N PHE A 141 48.46 21.57 -26.66
CA PHE A 141 48.80 20.43 -27.52
C PHE A 141 49.18 20.88 -28.93
N CYS A 142 48.52 21.90 -29.48
CA CYS A 142 48.85 22.45 -30.78
C CYS A 142 50.25 23.09 -30.78
N ALA A 143 50.59 23.88 -29.75
CA ALA A 143 51.88 24.59 -29.67
C ALA A 143 53.10 23.65 -29.80
N ARG A 144 53.02 22.40 -29.32
CA ARG A 144 54.10 21.40 -29.45
C ARG A 144 54.37 20.96 -30.88
N HIS A 145 53.39 21.07 -31.77
CA HIS A 145 53.49 20.63 -33.18
C HIS A 145 53.77 21.77 -34.15
N TRP A 146 53.50 23.02 -33.78
CA TRP A 146 53.76 24.18 -34.64
C TRP A 146 55.25 24.50 -34.80
N PHE A 147 56.09 24.14 -33.83
CA PHE A 147 57.54 24.23 -33.95
C PHE A 147 58.18 23.01 -34.67
N GLU A 148 57.38 22.00 -35.05
CA GLU A 148 57.83 20.79 -35.77
C GLU A 148 57.56 20.84 -37.29
N ALA A 149 57.25 22.00 -37.85
CA ALA A 149 57.02 22.15 -39.29
C ALA A 149 58.33 22.13 -40.10
N ASP A 150 59.00 20.98 -40.16
CA ASP A 150 59.99 20.65 -41.19
C ASP A 150 59.24 20.03 -42.38
N SER A 151 59.07 20.77 -43.47
CA SER A 151 58.38 20.31 -44.69
C SER A 151 59.19 19.28 -45.52
N GLN A 152 60.29 18.75 -44.98
CA GLN A 152 61.24 17.89 -45.70
C GLN A 152 61.85 16.82 -44.77
N ARG A 153 61.06 15.89 -44.22
CA ARG A 153 61.64 14.64 -43.67
C ARG A 153 60.81 13.39 -43.99
N PRO A 154 61.42 12.33 -44.56
CA PRO A 154 60.77 11.05 -44.73
C PRO A 154 60.56 10.39 -43.36
N ARG A 155 59.35 9.84 -43.16
CA ARG A 155 58.95 9.12 -41.94
C ARG A 155 59.88 7.93 -41.67
N PRO A 156 60.45 7.79 -40.46
CA PRO A 156 60.94 6.50 -40.01
C PRO A 156 59.79 5.69 -39.43
N THR A 157 59.66 4.46 -39.94
CA THR A 157 58.85 3.43 -39.33
C THR A 157 59.57 2.86 -38.12
N LYS A 158 58.92 2.86 -36.94
CA LYS A 158 58.64 1.68 -36.10
C LYS A 158 58.60 1.95 -34.59
N ARG A 159 57.64 1.21 -34.01
CA ARG A 159 57.61 0.56 -32.68
C ARG A 159 57.21 1.39 -31.46
N LYS A 160 55.93 1.17 -31.12
CA LYS A 160 55.28 1.26 -29.81
C LYS A 160 56.24 1.02 -28.62
N LYS A 161 56.32 2.02 -27.74
CA LYS A 161 56.45 1.82 -26.29
C LYS A 161 55.30 2.58 -25.63
N LYS A 162 54.30 1.84 -25.15
CA LYS A 162 53.21 2.39 -24.33
C LYS A 162 53.77 2.58 -22.92
N THR A 163 54.19 3.80 -22.59
CA THR A 163 54.40 4.21 -21.21
C THR A 163 53.09 4.85 -20.74
N ARG A 164 52.25 4.08 -20.03
CA ARG A 164 51.06 4.61 -19.34
C ARG A 164 51.56 5.45 -18.16
N THR A 165 51.71 6.75 -18.35
CA THR A 165 51.68 7.70 -17.23
C THR A 165 50.23 7.84 -16.78
N ASN A 166 49.93 7.27 -15.61
CA ASN A 166 48.68 7.46 -14.88
C ASN A 166 48.52 8.94 -14.51
N SER A 167 47.93 9.76 -15.38
CA SER A 167 47.18 10.92 -14.91
C SER A 167 45.82 10.40 -14.48
N ARG A 168 45.66 10.13 -13.18
CA ARG A 168 44.34 9.95 -12.56
C ARG A 168 43.63 11.31 -12.62
N LEU A 169 43.05 11.64 -13.77
CA LEU A 169 41.81 12.40 -13.81
C LEU A 169 40.76 11.43 -13.27
N ILE A 170 40.44 11.56 -11.99
CA ILE A 170 39.26 10.92 -11.41
C ILE A 170 38.05 11.69 -11.97
N LEU A 171 37.76 11.52 -13.26
CA LEU A 171 36.39 11.44 -13.71
C LEU A 171 35.94 10.09 -13.17
N SER A 172 35.33 10.10 -11.99
CA SER A 172 34.57 8.95 -11.53
C SER A 172 33.55 8.64 -12.61
N ASN A 173 33.86 7.65 -13.46
CA ASN A 173 32.89 7.01 -14.33
C ASN A 173 31.91 6.29 -13.39
N VAL A 174 30.99 7.06 -12.79
CA VAL A 174 29.81 6.54 -12.13
C VAL A 174 28.95 6.02 -13.27
N VAL A 175 29.13 4.74 -13.58
CA VAL A 175 28.25 4.04 -14.51
C VAL A 175 26.87 4.01 -13.84
N PRO A 176 25.81 4.57 -14.45
CA PRO A 176 24.48 4.47 -13.89
C PRO A 176 24.05 3.00 -13.88
N ASN A 177 24.04 2.37 -12.71
CA ASN A 177 23.66 0.96 -12.56
C ASN A 177 22.15 0.75 -12.52
N ALA A 178 21.36 1.83 -12.47
CA ALA A 178 19.91 1.78 -12.46
C ALA A 178 19.32 3.04 -13.10
N LEU A 179 18.21 2.86 -13.82
CA LEU A 179 17.37 3.97 -14.26
C LEU A 179 16.76 4.66 -13.03
N ARG A 180 16.59 5.99 -13.11
CA ARG A 180 15.86 6.73 -12.07
C ARG A 180 14.43 6.16 -12.01
N PRO A 181 13.93 5.80 -10.82
CA PRO A 181 12.54 5.36 -10.68
C PRO A 181 11.58 6.47 -11.14
N PRO A 182 10.44 6.12 -11.75
CA PRO A 182 9.49 7.10 -12.22
C PRO A 182 8.87 7.85 -11.02
N PRO A 183 8.52 9.13 -11.19
CA PRO A 183 8.18 10.03 -10.07
C PRO A 183 6.90 9.64 -9.33
N ASP A 184 6.05 8.85 -9.98
CA ASP A 184 4.77 8.30 -9.56
C ASP A 184 4.88 6.89 -8.96
N GLN A 185 6.08 6.32 -8.86
CA GLN A 185 6.26 5.00 -8.28
C GLN A 185 5.88 4.98 -6.80
N LEU A 186 4.97 4.08 -6.42
CA LEU A 186 4.60 3.87 -5.03
C LEU A 186 5.52 2.79 -4.39
N PRO A 187 5.66 2.79 -3.05
CA PRO A 187 6.35 1.73 -2.34
C PRO A 187 5.69 0.37 -2.61
N GLY A 188 6.49 -0.66 -2.89
CA GLY A 188 5.99 -2.00 -3.25
C GLY A 188 5.08 -2.61 -2.19
N ASP A 189 5.39 -2.43 -0.90
CA ASP A 189 4.56 -2.92 0.20
C ASP A 189 3.17 -2.27 0.20
N LEU A 190 3.09 -0.97 -0.12
CA LEU A 190 1.83 -0.24 -0.21
C LEU A 190 1.01 -0.65 -1.44
N GLU A 191 1.66 -0.93 -2.57
CA GLU A 191 1.00 -1.48 -3.75
C GLU A 191 0.45 -2.87 -3.50
N ALA A 192 1.21 -3.74 -2.82
CA ALA A 192 0.75 -5.08 -2.45
C ALA A 192 -0.45 -5.02 -1.48
N GLU A 193 -0.37 -4.17 -0.46
CA GLU A 193 -1.48 -3.91 0.48
C GLU A 193 -2.73 -3.43 -0.27
N TRP A 194 -2.57 -2.47 -1.19
CA TRP A 194 -3.67 -1.93 -2.00
C TRP A 194 -4.30 -2.99 -2.91
N CYS A 195 -3.50 -3.78 -3.62
CA CYS A 195 -3.99 -4.84 -4.51
C CYS A 195 -4.76 -5.93 -3.74
N SER A 196 -4.23 -6.36 -2.60
CA SER A 196 -4.90 -7.31 -1.70
C SER A 196 -6.24 -6.75 -1.19
N PHE A 197 -6.23 -5.48 -0.80
CA PHE A 197 -7.42 -4.78 -0.35
C PHE A 197 -8.49 -4.64 -1.45
N GLN A 198 -8.11 -4.27 -2.66
CA GLN A 198 -9.03 -4.19 -3.81
C GLN A 198 -9.65 -5.55 -4.14
N HIS A 199 -8.87 -6.63 -4.09
CA HIS A 199 -9.41 -7.97 -4.28
C HIS A 199 -10.45 -8.32 -3.21
N THR A 200 -10.18 -7.94 -1.96
CA THR A 200 -11.09 -8.13 -0.82
C THR A 200 -12.41 -7.38 -1.01
N ILE A 201 -12.35 -6.08 -1.36
CA ILE A 201 -13.56 -5.28 -1.64
C ILE A 201 -14.35 -5.91 -2.78
N LYS A 202 -13.69 -6.20 -3.91
CA LYS A 202 -14.35 -6.78 -5.08
C LYS A 202 -15.08 -8.08 -4.74
N LYS A 203 -14.45 -8.97 -3.98
CA LYS A 203 -15.08 -10.20 -3.51
C LYS A 203 -16.35 -9.94 -2.70
N HIS A 204 -16.36 -8.97 -1.79
CA HIS A 204 -17.54 -8.65 -0.99
C HIS A 204 -18.63 -7.98 -1.84
N CYS A 205 -18.26 -7.15 -2.81
CA CYS A 205 -19.15 -6.58 -3.80
C CYS A 205 -19.85 -7.65 -4.63
N ASP A 206 -19.10 -8.59 -5.20
CA ASP A 206 -19.63 -9.70 -5.99
C ASP A 206 -20.57 -10.58 -5.13
N GLN A 207 -20.20 -10.83 -3.87
CA GLN A 207 -21.05 -11.56 -2.92
C GLN A 207 -22.33 -10.82 -2.57
N LEU A 208 -22.28 -9.49 -2.43
CA LEU A 208 -23.45 -8.67 -2.12
C LEU A 208 -24.42 -8.62 -3.30
N GLU A 209 -23.90 -8.48 -4.52
CA GLU A 209 -24.71 -8.51 -5.75
C GLU A 209 -25.38 -9.88 -5.92
N ALA A 210 -24.63 -10.97 -5.70
CA ALA A 210 -25.19 -12.32 -5.70
C ALA A 210 -26.25 -12.52 -4.61
N ALA A 211 -26.08 -11.90 -3.43
CA ALA A 211 -27.08 -11.94 -2.37
C ALA A 211 -28.34 -11.18 -2.80
N TYR A 212 -28.24 -9.94 -3.29
CA TYR A 212 -29.42 -9.17 -3.71
C TYR A 212 -30.27 -9.86 -4.79
N ASN A 213 -29.66 -10.62 -5.68
CA ASN A 213 -30.38 -11.32 -6.74
C ASN A 213 -31.10 -12.60 -6.26
N ASN A 214 -30.62 -13.22 -5.18
CA ASN A 214 -31.08 -14.54 -4.73
C ASN A 214 -31.79 -14.53 -3.37
N GLU A 215 -31.68 -13.44 -2.61
CA GLU A 215 -32.13 -13.31 -1.23
C GLU A 215 -33.45 -12.54 -1.15
N HIS A 216 -34.44 -13.12 -0.48
CA HIS A 216 -35.68 -12.46 -0.09
C HIS A 216 -35.80 -12.41 1.44
N PHE A 217 -36.11 -11.23 1.99
CA PHE A 217 -36.27 -11.09 3.45
C PHE A 217 -37.67 -11.50 3.91
N ASP A 218 -37.75 -12.57 4.69
CA ASP A 218 -39.00 -13.02 5.29
C ASP A 218 -39.27 -12.25 6.60
N VAL A 219 -40.17 -11.27 6.51
CA VAL A 219 -40.55 -10.41 7.64
C VAL A 219 -41.17 -11.20 8.80
N ALA A 220 -41.89 -12.29 8.52
CA ALA A 220 -42.56 -13.06 9.57
C ALA A 220 -41.54 -13.79 10.45
N ASN A 221 -40.56 -14.42 9.82
CA ASN A 221 -39.54 -15.21 10.51
C ASN A 221 -38.26 -14.42 10.84
N GLY A 222 -38.09 -13.22 10.28
CA GLY A 222 -36.95 -12.33 10.49
C GLY A 222 -35.62 -12.85 9.94
N VAL A 223 -35.67 -13.79 9.00
CA VAL A 223 -34.51 -14.39 8.34
C VAL A 223 -34.63 -14.22 6.83
N SER A 224 -33.51 -14.30 6.14
CA SER A 224 -33.54 -14.32 4.69
C SER A 224 -33.73 -15.72 4.11
N ARG A 225 -34.35 -15.77 2.93
CA ARG A 225 -34.67 -17.00 2.22
C ARG A 225 -34.22 -16.93 0.76
N ASP A 226 -33.98 -18.09 0.17
CA ASP A 226 -33.74 -18.22 -1.26
C ASP A 226 -35.06 -18.17 -2.07
N ALA A 227 -34.94 -18.21 -3.40
CA ALA A 227 -36.09 -18.25 -4.30
C ALA A 227 -37.02 -19.47 -4.10
N ASN A 228 -36.52 -20.55 -3.49
CA ASN A 228 -37.28 -21.76 -3.19
C ASN A 228 -37.94 -21.70 -1.80
N GLY A 229 -37.72 -20.62 -1.03
CA GLY A 229 -38.22 -20.45 0.33
C GLY A 229 -37.37 -21.13 1.41
N ASN A 230 -36.21 -21.68 1.10
CA ASN A 230 -35.29 -22.22 2.09
C ASN A 230 -34.60 -21.08 2.84
N SER A 231 -34.36 -21.25 4.14
CA SER A 231 -33.63 -20.24 4.91
C SER A 231 -32.17 -20.18 4.48
N LEU A 232 -31.66 -18.97 4.30
CA LEU A 232 -30.26 -18.66 4.05
C LEU A 232 -29.52 -18.24 5.33
N ALA A 233 -30.23 -18.14 6.45
CA ALA A 233 -29.63 -17.74 7.70
C ALA A 233 -28.73 -18.85 8.26
N THR A 234 -27.56 -18.45 8.77
CA THR A 234 -26.59 -19.36 9.38
C THR A 234 -26.25 -18.92 10.79
N LEU A 235 -25.94 -19.90 11.65
CA LEU A 235 -25.49 -19.68 13.01
C LEU A 235 -24.15 -20.38 13.23
N ASP A 236 -23.10 -19.59 13.44
CA ASP A 236 -21.78 -20.10 13.78
C ASP A 236 -21.65 -20.12 15.31
N VAL A 237 -21.33 -21.29 15.87
CA VAL A 237 -21.19 -21.50 17.31
C VAL A 237 -19.80 -22.04 17.60
N PHE A 238 -19.12 -21.41 18.54
CA PHE A 238 -17.83 -21.85 19.07
C PHE A 238 -17.90 -21.98 20.59
N VAL A 239 -17.68 -23.20 21.08
CA VAL A 239 -17.67 -23.53 22.50
C VAL A 239 -16.23 -23.74 22.94
N GLU A 240 -15.70 -22.79 23.71
CA GLU A 240 -14.30 -22.79 24.12
C GLU A 240 -14.07 -23.79 25.24
N GLN A 241 -14.68 -23.54 26.40
CA GLN A 241 -14.42 -24.30 27.62
C GLN A 241 -15.60 -24.22 28.61
N GLY A 242 -15.66 -25.21 29.48
CA GLY A 242 -16.52 -25.23 30.66
C GLY A 242 -15.70 -25.05 31.93
N GLU A 243 -16.31 -24.50 32.97
CA GLU A 243 -15.69 -24.37 34.29
C GLU A 243 -16.67 -24.75 35.39
N ASN A 244 -16.12 -25.33 36.46
CA ASN A 244 -16.85 -25.69 37.68
C ASN A 244 -18.05 -26.60 37.42
N LEU A 245 -17.93 -27.51 36.45
CA LEU A 245 -18.98 -28.47 36.12
C LEU A 245 -19.31 -29.38 37.33
N PRO A 246 -20.53 -29.93 37.42
CA PRO A 246 -20.94 -30.83 38.52
C PRO A 246 -20.04 -32.07 38.64
N TYR A 247 -20.06 -32.69 39.80
CA TYR A 247 -19.65 -34.09 39.94
C TYR A 247 -20.77 -35.02 39.48
N ARG A 248 -20.41 -36.18 38.93
CA ARG A 248 -21.36 -37.27 38.64
C ARG A 248 -21.99 -37.78 39.93
N ASP A 249 -21.15 -37.93 40.96
CA ASP A 249 -21.56 -38.20 42.34
C ASP A 249 -20.70 -37.36 43.31
N PRO A 250 -21.28 -36.31 43.94
CA PRO A 250 -20.54 -35.44 44.84
C PRO A 250 -20.11 -36.12 46.15
N ARG A 251 -20.69 -37.27 46.53
CA ARG A 251 -20.37 -37.95 47.80
C ARG A 251 -19.03 -38.68 47.76
N ILE A 252 -18.70 -39.21 46.59
CA ILE A 252 -17.47 -39.96 46.33
C ILE A 252 -16.48 -39.17 45.45
N GLY A 253 -16.82 -37.95 45.07
CA GLY A 253 -15.99 -37.09 44.21
C GLY A 253 -15.85 -37.60 42.78
N ASP A 254 -16.83 -38.37 42.28
CA ASP A 254 -16.77 -38.96 40.94
C ASP A 254 -16.94 -37.88 39.86
N LEU A 255 -15.94 -37.74 39.00
CA LEU A 255 -15.86 -36.71 37.97
C LEU A 255 -16.70 -37.11 36.76
N ILE A 256 -17.35 -36.12 36.12
CA ILE A 256 -18.09 -36.33 34.87
C ILE A 256 -17.14 -36.52 33.68
N ASP A 257 -17.64 -37.13 32.60
CA ASP A 257 -16.96 -37.22 31.32
C ASP A 257 -17.69 -36.33 30.30
N PRO A 258 -17.46 -35.00 30.30
CA PRO A 258 -18.40 -34.09 29.67
C PRO A 258 -18.14 -33.93 28.16
N TYR A 259 -19.23 -33.88 27.41
CA TYR A 259 -19.25 -33.42 26.02
C TYR A 259 -20.40 -32.43 25.83
N VAL A 260 -20.32 -31.63 24.77
CA VAL A 260 -21.29 -30.58 24.47
C VAL A 260 -22.21 -31.04 23.34
N ARG A 261 -23.51 -30.74 23.48
CA ARG A 261 -24.52 -30.83 22.44
C ARG A 261 -25.00 -29.43 22.10
N VAL A 262 -25.05 -29.09 20.82
CA VAL A 262 -25.52 -27.80 20.32
C VAL A 262 -26.64 -28.04 19.32
N PHE A 263 -27.78 -27.38 19.51
CA PHE A 263 -28.94 -27.50 18.60
C PHE A 263 -29.88 -26.30 18.74
N LEU A 264 -30.76 -26.11 17.76
CA LEU A 264 -31.84 -25.14 17.87
C LEU A 264 -33.01 -25.75 18.64
N ARG A 265 -33.48 -25.05 19.67
CA ARG A 265 -34.63 -25.49 20.46
C ARG A 265 -35.87 -25.50 19.58
N SER A 266 -36.54 -26.65 19.54
CA SER A 266 -37.84 -26.79 18.89
C SER A 266 -38.98 -26.62 19.91
N THR A 267 -40.02 -25.90 19.50
CA THR A 267 -41.29 -25.80 20.25
C THR A 267 -42.23 -26.97 19.97
N SER A 268 -41.93 -27.80 18.96
CA SER A 268 -42.73 -28.96 18.57
C SER A 268 -41.92 -30.24 18.68
N VAL A 269 -42.50 -31.25 19.32
CA VAL A 269 -41.90 -32.60 19.47
C VAL A 269 -41.67 -33.29 18.11
N LEU A 270 -42.35 -32.83 17.05
CA LEU A 270 -42.23 -33.35 15.68
C LEU A 270 -41.10 -32.70 14.86
N GLU A 271 -40.55 -31.57 15.33
CA GLU A 271 -39.45 -30.86 14.67
C GLU A 271 -38.11 -31.33 15.27
N SER A 272 -37.51 -32.34 14.63
CA SER A 272 -36.14 -32.78 14.92
C SER A 272 -35.16 -31.73 14.42
N SER A 273 -34.49 -31.02 15.33
CA SER A 273 -33.35 -30.17 14.98
C SER A 273 -32.07 -31.00 14.96
N GLU A 274 -31.18 -30.72 14.01
CA GLU A 274 -29.86 -31.34 13.95
C GLU A 274 -29.09 -31.05 15.24
N VAL A 275 -28.46 -32.10 15.80
CA VAL A 275 -27.71 -32.00 17.06
C VAL A 275 -26.23 -32.21 16.77
N PHE A 276 -25.45 -31.16 17.00
CA PHE A 276 -24.00 -31.18 16.86
C PHE A 276 -23.38 -31.57 18.19
N LYS A 277 -22.34 -32.43 18.17
CA LYS A 277 -21.71 -32.96 19.38
C LYS A 277 -20.21 -32.75 19.36
N SER A 278 -19.63 -32.32 20.48
CA SER A 278 -18.18 -32.32 20.68
C SER A 278 -17.66 -33.71 21.04
N GLU A 279 -16.34 -33.87 21.02
CA GLU A 279 -15.67 -34.98 21.70
C GLU A 279 -15.86 -34.88 23.23
N MET A 280 -15.80 -36.04 23.90
CA MET A 280 -15.84 -36.10 25.37
C MET A 280 -14.46 -35.78 25.96
N ARG A 281 -14.45 -35.19 27.15
CA ARG A 281 -13.27 -35.11 28.01
C ARG A 281 -13.42 -36.11 29.15
N ILE A 282 -12.35 -36.83 29.49
CA ILE A 282 -12.42 -37.90 30.50
C ILE A 282 -12.19 -37.29 31.88
N ALA A 283 -13.14 -37.50 32.80
CA ALA A 283 -13.01 -37.12 34.20
C ALA A 283 -12.55 -35.67 34.41
N ASP A 284 -13.18 -34.70 33.72
CA ASP A 284 -12.76 -33.30 33.73
C ASP A 284 -13.92 -32.36 34.09
N ARG A 285 -13.71 -31.47 35.07
CA ARG A 285 -14.68 -30.46 35.51
C ARG A 285 -14.43 -29.08 34.92
N ASN A 286 -13.29 -28.87 34.27
CA ASN A 286 -12.94 -27.63 33.58
C ASN A 286 -12.47 -27.92 32.14
N PRO A 287 -13.28 -28.64 31.33
CA PRO A 287 -12.86 -29.10 30.01
C PRO A 287 -12.69 -27.94 29.03
N ALA A 288 -11.62 -28.02 28.22
CA ALA A 288 -11.49 -27.25 26.99
C ALA A 288 -11.92 -28.11 25.79
N TRP A 289 -12.93 -27.65 25.05
CA TRP A 289 -13.40 -28.37 23.86
C TRP A 289 -12.90 -27.74 22.57
N GLU A 290 -12.82 -26.41 22.50
CA GLU A 290 -12.53 -25.68 21.26
C GLU A 290 -13.42 -26.17 20.10
N PHE A 291 -14.70 -26.42 20.42
CA PHE A 291 -15.63 -27.06 19.51
C PHE A 291 -16.33 -26.02 18.63
N CYS A 292 -16.25 -26.20 17.31
CA CYS A 292 -16.92 -25.35 16.33
C CYS A 292 -18.04 -26.13 15.62
N CYS A 293 -19.21 -25.51 15.46
CA CYS A 293 -20.23 -26.01 14.53
C CYS A 293 -20.94 -24.85 13.83
N GLN A 294 -21.43 -25.10 12.62
CA GLN A 294 -22.28 -24.19 11.88
C GLN A 294 -23.65 -24.84 11.69
N ILE A 295 -24.70 -24.16 12.12
CA ILE A 295 -26.08 -24.58 11.87
C ILE A 295 -26.59 -23.84 10.62
N PRO A 296 -26.76 -24.54 9.49
CA PRO A 296 -27.30 -23.93 8.28
C PRO A 296 -28.82 -23.77 8.37
N ALA A 297 -29.39 -22.96 7.48
CA ALA A 297 -30.83 -22.83 7.25
C ALA A 297 -31.66 -22.56 8.52
N VAL A 298 -31.20 -21.65 9.39
CA VAL A 298 -31.90 -21.24 10.61
C VAL A 298 -33.31 -20.74 10.27
N PRO A 299 -34.38 -21.39 10.74
CA PRO A 299 -35.72 -21.15 10.20
C PRO A 299 -36.35 -19.83 10.66
N SER A 300 -35.94 -19.29 11.81
CA SER A 300 -36.47 -18.05 12.38
C SER A 300 -35.55 -17.48 13.47
N ILE A 301 -35.48 -16.16 13.59
CA ILE A 301 -34.81 -15.44 14.70
C ILE A 301 -35.54 -15.60 16.04
N ARG A 302 -36.75 -16.16 16.04
CA ARG A 302 -37.54 -16.41 17.26
C ARG A 302 -37.17 -17.72 17.94
N LYS A 303 -36.36 -18.56 17.29
CA LYS A 303 -35.82 -19.78 17.90
C LYS A 303 -34.76 -19.44 18.95
N GLU A 304 -34.44 -20.42 19.76
CA GLU A 304 -33.40 -20.34 20.78
C GLU A 304 -32.29 -21.35 20.45
N LEU A 305 -31.05 -20.98 20.69
CA LEU A 305 -29.90 -21.87 20.64
C LEU A 305 -29.77 -22.54 22.02
N ASP A 306 -29.80 -23.87 22.05
CA ASP A 306 -29.52 -24.64 23.25
C ASP A 306 -28.12 -25.24 23.18
N ILE A 307 -27.41 -25.12 24.29
CA ILE A 307 -26.10 -25.72 24.52
C ILE A 307 -26.19 -26.53 25.79
N GLN A 308 -26.09 -27.85 25.65
CA GLN A 308 -26.17 -28.79 26.75
C GLN A 308 -24.82 -29.46 26.96
N ILE A 309 -24.41 -29.58 28.22
CA ILE A 309 -23.27 -30.40 28.63
C ILE A 309 -23.83 -31.71 29.14
N VAL A 310 -23.32 -32.82 28.64
CA VAL A 310 -23.80 -34.18 28.96
C VAL A 310 -22.64 -35.03 29.47
N ASP A 311 -22.88 -35.81 30.52
CA ASP A 311 -21.93 -36.81 31.01
C ASP A 311 -22.03 -38.09 30.18
N ALA A 312 -20.97 -38.46 29.46
CA ALA A 312 -20.97 -39.62 28.56
C ALA A 312 -21.23 -40.96 29.26
N LYS A 313 -20.92 -41.10 30.57
CA LYS A 313 -21.14 -42.36 31.28
C LYS A 313 -22.61 -42.62 31.64
N ARG A 314 -23.37 -41.57 31.94
CA ARG A 314 -24.78 -41.68 32.39
C ARG A 314 -25.78 -41.09 31.40
N GLU A 315 -25.29 -40.41 30.36
CA GLU A 315 -26.08 -39.68 29.37
C GLU A 315 -27.03 -38.66 30.01
N ASP A 316 -26.64 -38.10 31.15
CA ASP A 316 -27.42 -37.10 31.86
C ASP A 316 -26.88 -35.68 31.66
N ILE A 317 -27.79 -34.70 31.70
CA ILE A 317 -27.46 -33.30 31.47
C ILE A 317 -26.79 -32.72 32.72
N ALA A 318 -25.53 -32.34 32.55
CA ALA A 318 -24.69 -31.69 33.54
C ALA A 318 -24.90 -30.16 33.60
N GLY A 319 -25.44 -29.56 32.55
CA GLY A 319 -25.78 -28.14 32.51
C GLY A 319 -26.38 -27.76 31.16
N GLU A 320 -27.18 -26.70 31.14
CA GLU A 320 -27.84 -26.21 29.94
C GLU A 320 -27.82 -24.68 29.93
N VAL A 321 -27.57 -24.11 28.75
CA VAL A 321 -27.69 -22.69 28.46
C VAL A 321 -28.56 -22.52 27.23
N THR A 322 -29.48 -21.56 27.32
CA THR A 322 -30.33 -21.16 26.21
C THR A 322 -30.01 -19.71 25.84
N ILE A 323 -29.77 -19.47 24.55
CA ILE A 323 -29.47 -18.15 24.00
C ILE A 323 -30.54 -17.78 22.97
N SER A 324 -31.25 -16.67 23.19
CA SER A 324 -32.24 -16.19 22.22
C SER A 324 -31.54 -15.72 20.95
N LEU A 325 -31.94 -16.22 19.78
CA LEU A 325 -31.34 -15.75 18.52
C LEU A 325 -31.63 -14.27 18.26
N ARG A 326 -32.76 -13.76 18.76
CA ARG A 326 -33.13 -12.35 18.64
C ARG A 326 -32.16 -11.41 19.35
N SER A 327 -31.55 -11.82 20.47
CA SER A 327 -30.55 -10.98 21.16
C SER A 327 -29.22 -10.91 20.44
N LEU A 328 -29.00 -11.77 19.44
CA LEU A 328 -27.79 -11.78 18.62
C LEU A 328 -27.90 -10.88 17.39
N LEU A 329 -29.08 -10.30 17.14
CA LEU A 329 -29.27 -9.31 16.10
C LEU A 329 -28.40 -8.08 16.43
N ASP A 330 -27.63 -7.62 15.45
CA ASP A 330 -26.71 -6.48 15.53
C ASP A 330 -25.35 -6.68 16.19
N GLN A 331 -25.04 -7.89 16.67
CA GLN A 331 -23.72 -8.21 17.23
C GLN A 331 -22.83 -8.92 16.21
N LYS A 332 -21.56 -8.49 16.09
CA LYS A 332 -20.62 -9.06 15.12
C LYS A 332 -20.19 -10.48 15.52
N ASP A 333 -19.82 -10.62 16.79
CA ASP A 333 -19.53 -11.87 17.49
C ASP A 333 -19.98 -11.69 18.95
N HIS A 334 -20.90 -12.54 19.42
CA HIS A 334 -21.34 -12.54 20.81
C HIS A 334 -20.49 -13.53 21.60
N LYS A 335 -19.49 -13.04 22.32
CA LYS A 335 -18.53 -13.85 23.08
C LYS A 335 -18.65 -13.55 24.57
N ASP A 336 -19.22 -14.50 25.32
CA ASP A 336 -19.48 -14.31 26.75
C ASP A 336 -19.37 -15.61 27.56
N TRP A 337 -19.33 -15.42 28.88
CA TRP A 337 -19.49 -16.48 29.87
C TRP A 337 -20.96 -16.63 30.24
N TYR A 338 -21.49 -17.83 30.08
CA TYR A 338 -22.85 -18.16 30.44
C TYR A 338 -22.89 -19.01 31.69
N MET A 339 -23.70 -18.57 32.65
CA MET A 339 -23.93 -19.31 33.87
C MET A 339 -24.93 -20.43 33.62
N MET A 340 -24.58 -21.65 34.03
CA MET A 340 -25.46 -22.81 33.92
C MET A 340 -26.24 -22.99 35.23
N PRO A 341 -27.58 -22.89 35.20
CA PRO A 341 -28.40 -23.21 36.36
C PRO A 341 -28.20 -24.67 36.78
N PRO A 342 -28.24 -24.99 38.08
CA PRO A 342 -28.14 -26.37 38.55
C PRO A 342 -29.36 -27.17 38.11
N THR A 343 -29.14 -28.36 37.56
CA THR A 343 -30.24 -29.25 37.16
C THR A 343 -30.99 -29.80 38.38
N LEU A 344 -32.24 -30.23 38.20
CA LEU A 344 -33.03 -30.84 39.29
C LEU A 344 -32.28 -31.97 40.01
N ARG A 345 -31.59 -32.84 39.24
CA ARG A 345 -30.76 -33.91 39.79
C ARG A 345 -29.65 -33.35 40.68
N GLN A 346 -28.97 -32.31 40.26
CA GLN A 346 -27.89 -31.69 41.03
C GLN A 346 -28.43 -31.03 42.31
N GLN A 347 -29.56 -30.34 42.23
CA GLN A 347 -30.22 -29.77 43.41
C GLN A 347 -30.54 -30.85 44.46
N ILE A 348 -31.00 -32.02 44.03
CA ILE A 348 -31.29 -33.17 44.90
C ILE A 348 -30.01 -33.78 45.50
N LEU A 349 -28.94 -33.90 44.70
CA LEU A 349 -27.70 -34.57 45.11
C LEU A 349 -26.82 -33.70 46.00
N GLU A 350 -26.71 -32.40 45.70
CA GLU A 350 -25.73 -31.50 46.33
C GLU A 350 -26.26 -30.88 47.64
N LYS A 351 -27.59 -30.74 47.80
CA LYS A 351 -28.29 -30.20 49.00
C LYS A 351 -27.87 -28.80 49.47
N LYS A 352 -26.75 -28.24 48.99
CA LYS A 352 -26.21 -26.91 49.26
C LYS A 352 -25.87 -26.22 47.94
N PRO A 353 -26.02 -24.88 47.84
CA PRO A 353 -25.57 -24.14 46.67
C PRO A 353 -24.04 -24.22 46.53
N ARG A 354 -23.55 -24.27 45.29
CA ARG A 354 -22.11 -24.28 45.01
C ARG A 354 -21.49 -22.92 45.30
N GLU A 355 -20.25 -22.92 45.79
CA GLU A 355 -19.45 -21.70 45.97
C GLU A 355 -19.12 -21.05 44.62
N GLN A 356 -18.77 -21.88 43.63
CA GLN A 356 -18.54 -21.45 42.26
C GLN A 356 -19.59 -22.07 41.34
N PRO A 357 -20.44 -21.24 40.71
CA PRO A 357 -21.43 -21.72 39.76
C PRO A 357 -20.77 -22.25 38.49
N ALA A 358 -21.37 -23.31 37.92
CA ALA A 358 -20.90 -23.87 36.66
C ALA A 358 -21.13 -22.86 35.53
N ARG A 359 -20.16 -22.72 34.64
CA ARG A 359 -20.24 -21.78 33.52
C ARG A 359 -19.60 -22.33 32.26
N ILE A 360 -20.01 -21.80 31.12
CA ILE A 360 -19.51 -22.19 29.80
C ILE A 360 -19.19 -20.93 28.99
N ARG A 361 -18.08 -20.96 28.27
CA ARG A 361 -17.66 -19.85 27.41
C ARG A 361 -18.02 -20.16 25.96
N VAL A 362 -18.82 -19.28 25.38
CA VAL A 362 -19.37 -19.47 24.04
C VAL A 362 -19.22 -18.19 23.22
N SER A 363 -18.82 -18.36 21.96
CA SER A 363 -18.89 -17.32 20.93
C SER A 363 -19.94 -17.72 19.90
N VAL A 364 -20.91 -16.85 19.64
CA VAL A 364 -22.01 -17.10 18.71
C VAL A 364 -22.12 -15.95 17.70
N LYS A 365 -22.31 -16.29 16.42
CA LYS A 365 -22.55 -15.33 15.35
C LYS A 365 -23.76 -15.75 14.51
N LEU A 366 -24.79 -14.90 14.48
CA LEU A 366 -25.98 -15.11 13.67
C LEU A 366 -25.93 -14.26 12.40
N THR A 367 -25.90 -14.90 11.24
CA THR A 367 -26.07 -14.25 9.94
C THR A 367 -27.52 -14.43 9.49
N HIS A 368 -28.42 -13.55 9.95
CA HIS A 368 -29.86 -13.63 9.62
C HIS A 368 -30.20 -13.08 8.23
N THR A 369 -29.38 -12.18 7.69
CA THR A 369 -29.53 -11.60 6.35
C THR A 369 -28.16 -11.30 5.79
N LYS A 370 -27.78 -12.02 4.73
CA LYS A 370 -26.43 -12.00 4.18
C LYS A 370 -26.12 -10.66 3.53
N SER A 371 -27.07 -10.08 2.79
CA SER A 371 -26.91 -8.74 2.20
C SER A 371 -26.69 -7.64 3.25
N ILE A 372 -27.39 -7.67 4.38
CA ILE A 372 -27.20 -6.69 5.47
C ILE A 372 -25.80 -6.82 6.09
N VAL A 373 -25.37 -8.05 6.39
CA VAL A 373 -24.03 -8.30 6.97
C VAL A 373 -22.94 -7.85 6.01
N LEU A 374 -23.02 -8.23 4.73
CA LEU A 374 -22.08 -7.80 3.70
C LEU A 374 -22.07 -6.28 3.50
N THR A 375 -23.23 -5.62 3.57
CA THR A 375 -23.33 -4.15 3.49
C THR A 375 -22.57 -3.49 4.66
N ARG A 376 -22.71 -4.01 5.88
CA ARG A 376 -21.99 -3.50 7.07
C ARG A 376 -20.48 -3.73 6.96
N GLU A 377 -20.07 -4.91 6.50
CA GLU A 377 -18.65 -5.24 6.27
C GLU A 377 -18.04 -4.33 5.20
N LEU A 378 -18.74 -4.10 4.08
CA LEU A 378 -18.31 -3.17 3.05
C LEU A 378 -18.20 -1.73 3.58
N GLN A 379 -19.16 -1.26 4.38
CA GLN A 379 -19.06 0.06 5.03
C GLN A 379 -17.82 0.19 5.92
N HIS A 380 -17.44 -0.87 6.63
CA HIS A 380 -16.20 -0.89 7.40
C HIS A 380 -14.97 -0.85 6.48
N LEU A 381 -14.96 -1.66 5.42
CA LEU A 381 -13.89 -1.67 4.44
C LEU A 381 -13.71 -0.29 3.77
N LEU A 382 -14.80 0.46 3.51
CA LEU A 382 -14.71 1.82 2.98
C LEU A 382 -13.89 2.77 3.87
N LYS A 383 -13.94 2.62 5.19
CA LYS A 383 -13.09 3.42 6.10
C LYS A 383 -11.61 3.08 5.92
N THR A 384 -11.29 1.79 5.78
CA THR A 384 -9.92 1.35 5.49
C THR A 384 -9.46 1.85 4.11
N ARG A 385 -10.36 1.84 3.13
CA ARG A 385 -10.11 2.37 1.78
C ARG A 385 -9.69 3.83 1.83
N GLU A 386 -10.42 4.68 2.55
CA GLU A 386 -10.10 6.10 2.70
C GLU A 386 -8.69 6.32 3.23
N VAL A 387 -8.28 5.54 4.24
CA VAL A 387 -6.92 5.61 4.80
C VAL A 387 -5.86 5.22 3.77
N LEU A 388 -6.08 4.13 3.02
CA LEU A 388 -5.13 3.67 2.00
C LEU A 388 -5.03 4.63 0.82
N VAL A 389 -6.15 5.13 0.32
CA VAL A 389 -6.20 6.15 -0.74
C VAL A 389 -5.45 7.40 -0.31
N LYS A 390 -5.67 7.86 0.93
CA LYS A 390 -4.95 9.01 1.49
C LYS A 390 -3.44 8.76 1.54
N LYS A 391 -2.98 7.63 2.07
CA LYS A 391 -1.54 7.27 2.10
C LYS A 391 -0.91 7.33 0.70
N ARG A 392 -1.55 6.72 -0.30
CA ARG A 392 -1.06 6.73 -1.70
C ARG A 392 -0.97 8.15 -2.25
N ARG A 393 -1.99 8.97 -1.99
CA ARG A 393 -2.05 10.36 -2.47
C ARG A 393 -1.08 11.28 -1.78
N ASP A 394 -0.81 11.08 -0.48
CA ASP A 394 0.17 11.89 0.25
C ASP A 394 1.57 11.73 -0.37
N ILE A 395 1.93 10.53 -0.84
CA ILE A 395 3.19 10.28 -1.55
C ILE A 395 3.26 11.08 -2.86
N ILE A 396 2.21 10.99 -3.69
CA ILE A 396 2.13 11.73 -4.96
C ILE A 396 2.11 13.24 -4.71
N GLN A 397 1.40 13.70 -3.69
CA GLN A 397 1.32 15.10 -3.30
C GLN A 397 2.68 15.64 -2.85
N ASN A 398 3.42 14.88 -2.04
CA ASN A 398 4.78 15.23 -1.64
C ASN A 398 5.72 15.29 -2.85
N ALA A 399 5.59 14.33 -3.78
CA ALA A 399 6.36 14.29 -5.02
C ALA A 399 6.08 15.51 -5.92
N LEU A 400 4.82 15.93 -6.02
CA LEU A 400 4.37 17.13 -6.72
C LEU A 400 4.96 18.39 -6.07
N GLN A 401 4.78 18.56 -4.75
CA GLN A 401 5.27 19.73 -4.02
C GLN A 401 6.79 19.85 -4.14
N THR A 402 7.53 18.77 -3.88
CA THR A 402 8.99 18.78 -3.91
C THR A 402 9.53 19.24 -5.27
N ARG A 403 8.91 18.81 -6.37
CA ARG A 403 9.36 19.17 -7.72
C ARG A 403 8.88 20.56 -8.14
N LEU A 404 7.67 20.97 -7.76
CA LEU A 404 7.20 22.34 -7.96
C LEU A 404 8.10 23.38 -7.29
N HIS A 405 8.67 23.05 -6.12
CA HIS A 405 9.65 23.91 -5.44
C HIS A 405 11.00 23.98 -6.16
N GLN A 406 11.33 23.02 -7.04
CA GLN A 406 12.56 23.06 -7.85
C GLN A 406 12.42 23.99 -9.07
N LEU A 407 11.19 24.32 -9.48
CA LEU A 407 10.94 25.26 -10.57
C LEU A 407 11.11 26.73 -10.07
N PRO A 408 11.56 27.65 -10.94
CA PRO A 408 11.85 29.04 -10.59
C PRO A 408 10.66 29.83 -10.04
#